data_AF-A0AA41FZ65-F1
#
_entry.id   AF-A0AA41FZ65-F1
#
_cell.length_a   1.000
_cell.length_b   1.000
_cell.length_c   1.000
_cell.angle_alpha   90.00
_cell.angle_beta   90.00
_cell.angle_gamma   90.00
#
_symmetry.space_group_name_H-M   'P 1'
#
loop_
_entity.id
_entity.type
_entity.pdbx_description
1 polymer ?
#
loop_
_entity_poly.entity_id
_entity_poly.type
_entity_poly.pdbx_seq_one_letter_code
_entity_poly.pdbx_strand_id
1 'polypeptide(L)' 'MTEDCGICGETVPFDATVHAMVHTRSEAGVVEAYVCRQCYDEHLGPMFERLTEREPSA' A
#
# COMPACT_ATOMS: atom_id res chain seq x y z
N MET A 1 15.26 12.61 -1.58
CA MET A 1 15.09 11.75 -0.38
C MET A 1 14.75 10.36 -0.88
N THR A 2 15.17 9.31 -0.20
CA THR A 2 14.97 7.91 -0.60
C THR A 2 14.40 7.12 0.57
N GLU A 3 13.57 6.14 0.28
CA GLU A 3 12.94 5.26 1.28
C GLU A 3 13.14 3.80 0.91
N ASP A 4 13.11 2.92 1.91
CA ASP A 4 13.13 1.48 1.68
C ASP A 4 11.70 0.97 1.44
N CYS A 5 11.52 0.21 0.37
CA CYS A 5 10.24 -0.41 0.07
C CYS A 5 9.88 -1.43 1.15
N GLY A 6 8.74 -1.25 1.82
CA GLY A 6 8.26 -2.17 2.88
C GLY A 6 7.88 -3.58 2.41
N ILE A 7 7.98 -3.87 1.11
CA ILE A 7 7.72 -5.20 0.52
C ILE A 7 9.01 -5.87 0.03
N CYS A 8 9.73 -5.25 -0.91
CA CYS A 8 10.94 -5.85 -1.50
C CYS A 8 12.25 -5.44 -0.83
N GLY A 9 12.25 -4.40 0.02
CA GLY A 9 13.42 -3.89 0.72
C GLY A 9 14.38 -3.04 -0.12
N GLU A 10 14.04 -2.76 -1.38
CA GLU A 10 14.86 -1.88 -2.23
C GLU A 10 14.76 -0.42 -1.79
N THR A 11 15.89 0.29 -1.78
CA THR A 11 15.94 1.74 -1.58
C THR A 11 15.56 2.46 -2.87
N VAL A 12 14.47 3.21 -2.84
CA VAL A 12 13.87 3.89 -4.00
C VAL A 12 13.71 5.39 -3.76
N PRO A 13 13.66 6.23 -4.81
CA PRO A 13 13.35 7.65 -4.65
C PRO A 13 11.99 7.85 -3.97
N PHE A 14 11.90 8.78 -3.02
CA PHE A 14 10.66 9.06 -2.28
C PHE A 14 9.50 9.45 -3.22
N ASP A 15 9.77 10.20 -4.28
CA ASP A 15 8.75 10.58 -5.28
C ASP A 15 8.26 9.41 -6.16
N ALA A 16 8.93 8.27 -6.07
CA ALA A 16 8.59 7.02 -6.75
C ALA A 16 7.92 5.98 -5.83
N THR A 17 7.58 6.34 -4.58
CA THR A 17 6.85 5.46 -3.66
C THR A 17 5.36 5.81 -3.58
N VAL A 18 4.58 4.83 -3.14
CA VAL A 18 3.19 4.97 -2.68
C VAL A 18 3.20 4.84 -1.16
N HIS A 19 2.57 5.79 -0.48
CA HIS A 19 2.39 5.72 0.97
C HIS A 19 1.19 4.82 1.29
N ALA A 20 1.45 3.65 1.88
CA ALA A 20 0.43 2.68 2.25
C ALA A 20 0.12 2.76 3.74
N MET A 21 -1.15 3.00 4.08
CA MET A 21 -1.67 2.96 5.45
C MET A 21 -2.69 1.84 5.57
N VAL A 22 -2.43 0.86 6.43
CA VAL A 22 -3.29 -0.32 6.62
C VAL A 22 -3.82 -0.35 8.05
N HIS A 23 -5.14 -0.26 8.18
CA HIS A 23 -5.83 -0.41 9.45
C HIS A 23 -6.06 -1.90 9.74
N THR A 24 -5.19 -2.49 10.56
CA THR A 24 -5.21 -3.96 10.78
C THR A 24 -6.30 -4.42 11.75
N ARG A 25 -7.08 -3.51 12.35
CA ARG A 25 -8.04 -3.78 13.45
C ARG A 25 -7.42 -4.63 14.59
N SER A 26 -6.10 -4.65 14.70
CA SER A 26 -5.35 -5.31 15.75
C SER A 26 -4.88 -4.29 16.79
N GLU A 27 -4.38 -4.77 17.93
CA GLU A 27 -3.78 -3.91 18.96
C GLU A 27 -2.58 -3.11 18.44
N ALA A 28 -1.92 -3.56 17.35
CA ALA A 28 -0.84 -2.83 16.69
C ALA A 28 -1.32 -1.58 15.95
N GLY A 29 -2.63 -1.41 15.74
CA GLY A 29 -3.21 -0.20 15.16
C GLY A 29 -2.99 -0.07 13.64
N VAL A 30 -2.47 1.09 13.23
CA VAL A 30 -2.22 1.44 11.83
C VAL A 30 -0.79 1.06 11.47
N VAL A 31 -0.62 0.31 10.39
CA VAL A 31 0.68 0.03 9.80
C VAL A 31 0.90 1.02 8.67
N GLU A 32 2.00 1.77 8.72
CA GLU A 32 2.41 2.75 7.71
C GLU A 32 3.70 2.28 7.05
N ALA A 33 3.75 2.30 5.72
CA ALA A 33 4.93 1.95 4.95
C ALA A 33 4.98 2.68 3.60
N TYR A 34 6.19 2.96 3.11
CA TYR A 34 6.41 3.37 1.73
C TYR A 34 6.67 2.13 0.86
N VAL A 35 6.03 2.08 -0.30
CA VAL A 35 6.08 0.92 -1.20
C VAL A 35 6.41 1.41 -2.61
N CYS A 36 7.33 0.76 -3.31
CA CYS A 36 7.59 1.10 -4.71
C CYS A 36 6.35 0.83 -5.59
N ARG A 37 6.20 1.55 -6.71
CA ARG A 37 5.01 1.42 -7.58
C ARG A 37 4.75 0.00 -8.05
N GLN A 38 5.81 -0.74 -8.44
CA GLN A 38 5.66 -2.13 -8.88
C GLN A 38 5.07 -3.02 -7.78
N CYS A 39 5.62 -2.99 -6.56
CA CYS A 39 5.09 -3.78 -5.45
C CYS A 39 3.70 -3.31 -5.01
N TYR A 40 3.39 -2.02 -5.16
CA TYR A 40 2.03 -1.53 -4.96
C TYR A 40 1.07 -2.18 -5.96
N ASP A 41 1.35 -2.09 -7.26
CA ASP A 41 0.47 -2.62 -8.32
C ASP A 41 0.30 -4.15 -8.23
N GLU A 42 1.34 -4.88 -7.81
CA GLU A 42 1.29 -6.34 -7.72
C GLU A 42 0.56 -6.85 -6.46
N HIS A 43 0.77 -6.20 -5.31
CA HIS A 43 0.33 -6.75 -4.02
C HIS A 43 -0.79 -5.96 -3.35
N LEU A 44 -0.79 -4.63 -3.46
CA LEU A 44 -1.74 -3.77 -2.74
C LEU A 44 -2.87 -3.29 -3.65
N GLY A 45 -2.58 -2.88 -4.88
CA GLY A 45 -3.55 -2.43 -5.90
C GLY A 45 -4.77 -3.35 -6.04
N PRO A 46 -4.59 -4.68 -6.21
CA PRO A 46 -5.68 -5.62 -6.37
C PRO A 46 -6.63 -5.71 -5.16
N MET A 47 -6.17 -5.31 -3.97
CA MET A 47 -7.02 -5.27 -2.77
C MET A 47 -8.05 -4.14 -2.86
N PHE A 48 -7.73 -3.05 -3.54
CA PHE A 48 -8.59 -1.87 -3.68
C PHE A 48 -9.57 -1.99 -4.85
N GLU A 49 -9.17 -2.65 -5.95
CA GLU A 49 -10.07 -2.89 -7.08
C GLU A 49 -11.30 -3.71 -6.67
N ARG A 50 -11.10 -4.70 -5.79
CA ARG A 50 -12.17 -5.53 -5.19
C ARG A 50 -13.12 -4.75 -4.26
N LEU A 51 -12.70 -3.58 -3.78
CA LEU A 51 -13.56 -2.70 -2.97
C LEU A 51 -14.46 -1.84 -3.84
N THR A 52 -14.00 -1.40 -5.02
CA THR A 52 -14.85 -0.68 -5.98
C THR A 52 -15.94 -1.53 -6.62
N GLU A 53 -15.78 -2.86 -6.64
CA GLU A 53 -16.83 -3.79 -7.09
C GLU A 53 -17.92 -4.03 -6.01
N ARG A 54 -17.65 -3.65 -4.75
CA ARG A 54 -18.59 -3.75 -3.64
C ARG A 54 -19.25 -2.38 -3.36
N GLU A 55 -20.28 -2.08 -4.18
CA GLU A 55 -21.42 -1.16 -3.94
C GLU A 55 -21.33 0.29 -4.47
N PRO A 56 -22.46 0.86 -4.99
CA PRO A 56 -23.70 1.06 -4.22
C PRO A 56 -24.88 0.23 -4.72
N SER A 57 -25.45 -0.63 -3.85
CA SER A 57 -26.85 -1.02 -3.97
C SER A 57 -27.71 0.22 -3.75
N ALA A 58 -28.54 0.55 -4.76
CA ALA A 58 -29.54 1.61 -4.73
C ALA A 58 -30.70 1.29 -3.77
#